data_AF-A0A377J4N7-F1
#
_entry.id   AF-A0A377J4N7-F1
#
_cell.length_a   1.000
_cell.length_b   1.000
_cell.length_c   1.000
_cell.angle_alpha   90.00
_cell.angle_beta   90.00
_cell.angle_gamma   90.00
#
_symmetry.space_group_name_H-M   'P 1'
#
loop_
_entity.id
_entity.type
_entity.pdbx_description
1 polymer ?
#
loop_
_entity_poly.entity_id
_entity_poly.type
_entity_poly.pdbx_seq_one_letter_code
_entity_poly.pdbx_strand_id
1 'polypeptide(L)'
;MHCILIVGASGAGKDSLLKAAKAYFTQCSEKKPKVHFIPRYIDRIPDQNEANFYIDTQSFEILQDFFISKWRANSHNYGIAKHCLHKDGINIISISRSAIKDFEAYCDNVSVIEVFVPLHILQHRLEQRGREDKAQIAKRLENAGKKTYAKNLYRFENVKPIEESAEEFICLVERIVDSGVGDSAYGLESRSGFTEQAENKTTASEKTADIENPTAIPRILEEEIQAECEKSTANKKVDSSDEAFLSSLRADLSAWQSIQKSTTALESTFDKSQNERAEIVFDKNAELQKVDSRIFHNTAIFAATESMDCHAVQAVLPMTEKPTPNINNPSKILHFLGSSDSGGIPVHNCNCGACEEYRKQGRQNLSTSAFLQTESSEYILLDCGIEATATLFDGAKIRAIFLTHFHADHALGLLRLRYSKQHIACYHPDDRQGFGDLFKHTKSITYQVLRPFTPIAIDSYTFTPIPLLHSKPTFGYFIQTPSENIAYLTDCAGLPQESLEFLQQKSIDICYIDAGAFVDSNGKKDSSNHLSHYEAAEIIKALAPKQARLIHISHTILESLRDIPLPFPYVL
;
A
#
# COMPACT_ATOMS: atom_id res chain seq x y z
N MET A 1 -15.56 -12.48 22.62
CA MET A 1 -14.70 -12.16 21.47
C MET A 1 -14.35 -13.44 20.73
N HIS A 2 -14.62 -13.48 19.42
CA HIS A 2 -14.41 -14.68 18.61
C HIS A 2 -13.15 -14.52 17.74
N CYS A 3 -12.28 -15.52 17.78
CA CYS A 3 -10.99 -15.55 17.09
C CYS A 3 -10.90 -16.82 16.22
N ILE A 4 -10.63 -16.68 14.92
CA ILE A 4 -10.26 -17.77 14.02
C ILE A 4 -8.74 -17.70 13.78
N LEU A 5 -8.02 -18.71 14.25
CA LEU A 5 -6.57 -18.78 14.17
C LEU A 5 -6.16 -19.65 12.99
N ILE A 6 -5.39 -19.10 12.07
CA ILE A 6 -4.86 -19.83 10.91
C ILE A 6 -3.44 -20.28 11.22
N VAL A 7 -3.22 -21.60 11.22
CA VAL A 7 -1.92 -22.22 11.48
C VAL A 7 -1.53 -23.17 10.34
N GLY A 8 -0.23 -23.46 10.22
CA GLY A 8 0.26 -24.39 9.21
C GLY A 8 1.68 -24.12 8.79
N ALA A 9 2.31 -25.07 8.10
CA ALA A 9 3.70 -24.96 7.66
C ALA A 9 3.91 -23.78 6.69
N SER A 10 5.10 -23.18 6.69
CA SER A 10 5.49 -22.25 5.62
C SER A 10 5.54 -23.02 4.30
N GLY A 11 4.90 -22.51 3.24
CA GLY A 11 4.70 -23.26 1.97
C GLY A 11 3.37 -24.00 1.85
N ALA A 12 2.57 -24.10 2.92
CA ALA A 12 1.23 -24.68 2.87
C ALA A 12 0.18 -23.78 2.18
N GLY A 13 0.55 -22.55 1.77
CA GLY A 13 -0.33 -21.63 1.02
C GLY A 13 -1.27 -20.76 1.86
N LYS A 14 -1.05 -20.65 3.17
CA LYS A 14 -1.88 -19.85 4.09
C LYS A 14 -2.09 -18.40 3.65
N ASP A 15 -1.02 -17.72 3.24
CA ASP A 15 -1.07 -16.29 2.93
C ASP A 15 -1.89 -16.03 1.67
N SER A 16 -1.81 -16.92 0.68
CA SER A 16 -2.64 -16.89 -0.53
C SER A 16 -4.12 -17.08 -0.20
N LEU A 17 -4.46 -18.05 0.66
CA LEU A 17 -5.84 -18.29 1.10
C LEU A 17 -6.39 -17.11 1.92
N LEU A 18 -5.59 -16.54 2.82
CA LEU A 18 -5.95 -15.36 3.60
C LEU A 18 -6.18 -14.13 2.72
N LYS A 19 -5.38 -13.94 1.67
CA LYS A 19 -5.55 -12.86 0.70
C LYS A 19 -6.88 -13.00 -0.05
N ALA A 20 -7.21 -14.20 -0.52
CA ALA A 20 -8.49 -14.46 -1.20
C ALA A 20 -9.68 -14.26 -0.26
N ALA A 21 -9.61 -14.80 0.96
CA ALA A 21 -10.66 -14.62 1.97
C ALA A 21 -10.86 -13.13 2.33
N LYS A 22 -9.77 -12.36 2.47
CA LYS A 22 -9.85 -10.93 2.75
C LYS A 22 -10.56 -10.17 1.63
N ALA A 23 -10.26 -10.47 0.37
CA ALA A 23 -10.94 -9.87 -0.77
C ALA A 23 -12.45 -10.17 -0.76
N TYR A 24 -12.82 -11.43 -0.50
CA TYR A 24 -14.22 -11.87 -0.42
C TYR A 24 -15.00 -11.15 0.69
N PHE A 25 -14.52 -11.21 1.94
CA PHE A 25 -15.23 -10.64 3.08
C PHE A 25 -15.26 -9.10 3.10
N THR A 26 -14.39 -8.42 2.33
CA THR A 26 -14.41 -6.94 2.20
C THR A 26 -15.48 -6.47 1.21
N GLN A 27 -15.86 -7.30 0.22
CA GLN A 27 -16.80 -6.93 -0.84
C GLN A 27 -18.27 -7.27 -0.51
N CYS A 28 -18.52 -8.19 0.42
CA CYS A 28 -19.87 -8.54 0.84
C CYS A 28 -20.48 -7.48 1.78
N SER A 29 -21.29 -6.56 1.25
CA SER A 29 -22.06 -5.61 2.06
C SER A 29 -23.43 -6.18 2.47
N GLU A 30 -23.76 -6.01 3.75
CA GLU A 30 -25.11 -5.93 4.34
C GLU A 30 -25.74 -7.14 5.08
N LYS A 31 -25.23 -8.38 5.00
CA LYS A 31 -25.88 -9.50 5.75
C LYS A 31 -24.98 -10.48 6.51
N LYS A 32 -23.66 -10.31 6.50
CA LYS A 32 -22.71 -11.20 7.19
C LYS A 32 -22.08 -10.52 8.41
N PRO A 33 -21.73 -11.26 9.48
CA PRO A 33 -21.03 -10.69 10.62
C PRO A 33 -19.67 -10.10 10.18
N LYS A 34 -19.27 -9.01 10.83
CA LYS A 34 -18.00 -8.32 10.50
C LYS A 34 -16.82 -9.25 10.70
N VAL A 35 -15.95 -9.34 9.70
CA VAL A 35 -14.72 -10.14 9.74
C VAL A 35 -13.52 -9.20 9.69
N HIS A 36 -12.63 -9.30 10.68
CA HIS A 36 -11.44 -8.48 10.84
C HIS A 36 -10.19 -9.32 10.62
N PHE A 37 -9.39 -8.97 9.62
CA PHE A 37 -8.10 -9.63 9.35
C PHE A 37 -7.01 -8.91 10.14
N ILE A 38 -6.45 -9.58 11.14
CA ILE A 38 -5.56 -8.95 12.11
C ILE A 38 -4.11 -9.03 11.63
N PRO A 39 -3.45 -7.88 11.36
CA PRO A 39 -2.04 -7.86 11.01
C PRO A 39 -1.15 -8.20 12.22
N ARG A 40 0.03 -8.73 11.93
CA ARG A 40 1.05 -9.07 12.92
C ARG A 40 2.08 -7.96 13.08
N TYR A 41 2.68 -7.83 14.25
CA TYR A 41 3.93 -7.11 14.44
C TYR A 41 5.09 -8.07 14.23
N ILE A 42 6.03 -7.74 13.35
CA ILE A 42 7.16 -8.59 13.02
C ILE A 42 8.44 -7.75 12.89
N ASP A 43 9.55 -8.25 13.39
CA ASP A 43 10.89 -7.68 13.18
C ASP A 43 11.50 -7.99 11.81
N ARG A 44 10.63 -7.95 10.80
CA ARG A 44 10.99 -8.01 9.38
C ARG A 44 10.17 -6.99 8.62
N ILE A 45 10.81 -6.33 7.67
CA ILE A 45 10.14 -5.41 6.76
C ILE A 45 9.04 -6.20 6.02
N PRO A 46 7.81 -5.66 5.88
CA PRO A 46 6.74 -6.34 5.18
C PRO A 46 7.13 -6.70 3.76
N ASP A 47 6.71 -7.89 3.32
CA ASP A 47 6.91 -8.34 1.95
C ASP A 47 5.59 -8.33 1.17
N GLN A 48 5.67 -8.47 -0.16
CA GLN A 48 4.49 -8.41 -1.04
C GLN A 48 3.40 -9.46 -0.74
N ASN A 49 3.69 -10.49 0.06
CA ASN A 49 2.78 -11.59 0.39
C ASN A 49 2.15 -11.46 1.77
N GLU A 50 2.69 -10.61 2.66
CA GLU A 50 2.17 -10.45 4.02
C GLU A 50 2.19 -8.98 4.46
N ALA A 51 0.99 -8.46 4.76
CA ALA A 51 0.87 -7.20 5.48
C ALA A 51 1.19 -7.41 6.97
N ASN A 52 2.30 -6.84 7.45
CA ASN A 52 2.65 -6.78 8.87
C ASN A 52 3.05 -5.36 9.28
N PHE A 53 2.96 -5.07 10.58
CA PHE A 53 3.57 -3.90 11.19
C PHE A 53 5.05 -4.23 11.46
N TYR A 54 5.96 -3.46 10.87
CA TYR A 54 7.37 -3.58 11.18
C TYR A 54 7.65 -3.01 12.57
N ILE A 55 8.46 -3.71 13.35
CA ILE A 55 8.99 -3.25 14.63
C ILE A 55 10.39 -3.84 14.78
N ASP A 56 11.40 -3.01 15.04
CA ASP A 56 12.75 -3.55 15.23
C ASP A 56 12.83 -4.46 16.47
N THR A 57 13.83 -5.35 16.51
CA THR A 57 13.97 -6.35 17.57
C THR A 57 14.07 -5.72 18.97
N GLN A 58 14.73 -4.56 19.11
CA GLN A 58 14.90 -3.90 20.41
C GLN A 58 13.57 -3.32 20.90
N SER A 59 12.80 -2.68 20.02
CA SER A 59 11.46 -2.21 20.34
C SER A 59 10.49 -3.36 20.65
N PHE A 60 10.60 -4.50 19.95
CA PHE A 60 9.81 -5.70 20.24
C PHE A 60 10.08 -6.25 21.66
N GLU A 61 11.33 -6.18 22.11
CA GLU A 61 11.75 -6.55 23.47
C GLU A 61 11.28 -5.56 24.54
N ILE A 62 11.11 -4.29 24.21
CA ILE A 62 10.57 -3.29 25.15
C ILE A 62 9.04 -3.45 25.29
N LEU A 63 8.35 -3.71 24.18
CA LEU A 63 6.88 -3.78 24.13
C LEU A 63 6.31 -5.16 24.54
N GLN A 64 6.94 -5.86 25.47
CA GLN A 64 6.53 -7.22 25.83
C GLN A 64 5.09 -7.29 26.35
N ASP A 65 4.63 -6.27 27.08
CA ASP A 65 3.27 -6.20 27.65
C ASP A 65 2.22 -5.64 26.69
N PHE A 66 2.64 -5.17 25.51
CA PHE A 66 1.75 -4.67 24.46
C PHE A 66 1.04 -5.81 23.71
N PHE A 67 1.67 -6.99 23.66
CA PHE A 67 1.20 -8.14 22.90
C PHE A 67 0.34 -9.09 23.75
N ILE A 68 -0.67 -9.69 23.13
CA ILE A 68 -1.45 -10.82 23.68
C ILE A 68 -0.61 -12.09 23.60
N SER A 69 -0.01 -12.32 22.45
CA SER A 69 0.83 -13.47 22.17
C SER A 69 2.08 -13.03 21.43
N LYS A 70 3.19 -13.68 21.75
CA LYS A 70 4.50 -13.48 21.14
C LYS A 70 5.11 -14.84 20.84
N TRP A 71 5.69 -14.99 19.66
CA TRP A 71 6.42 -16.20 19.32
C TRP A 71 7.56 -15.90 18.37
N ARG A 72 8.52 -16.81 18.30
CA ARG A 72 9.62 -16.76 17.33
C ARG A 72 9.42 -17.82 16.27
N ALA A 73 9.54 -17.44 15.00
CA ALA A 73 9.49 -18.37 13.87
C ALA A 73 10.44 -17.87 12.76
N ASN A 74 11.08 -18.76 12.01
CA ASN A 74 11.93 -18.38 10.85
C ASN A 74 12.91 -17.22 11.14
N SER A 75 13.57 -17.25 12.30
CA SER A 75 14.49 -16.22 12.80
C SER A 75 13.89 -14.87 13.25
N HIS A 76 12.59 -14.65 13.04
CA HIS A 76 11.89 -13.40 13.38
C HIS A 76 10.98 -13.53 14.59
N ASN A 77 10.75 -12.41 15.28
CA ASN A 77 9.80 -12.25 16.36
C ASN A 77 8.45 -11.82 15.81
N TYR A 78 7.37 -12.42 16.31
CA TYR A 78 6.01 -12.16 15.90
C TYR A 78 5.16 -11.83 17.12
N GLY A 79 4.30 -10.83 17.00
CA GLY A 79 3.39 -10.39 18.06
C GLY A 79 2.03 -9.99 17.53
N ILE A 80 0.99 -10.20 18.33
CA ILE A 80 -0.36 -9.68 18.11
C ILE A 80 -0.69 -8.71 19.24
N ALA A 81 -0.95 -7.45 18.92
CA ALA A 81 -1.16 -6.42 19.93
C ALA A 81 -2.56 -6.51 20.56
N LYS A 82 -2.66 -6.20 21.86
CA LYS A 82 -3.92 -6.24 22.64
C LYS A 82 -5.05 -5.42 22.03
N HIS A 83 -4.72 -4.25 21.48
CA HIS A 83 -5.68 -3.30 20.96
C HIS A 83 -6.14 -3.61 19.51
N CYS A 84 -5.49 -4.55 18.81
CA CYS A 84 -5.86 -4.91 17.44
C CYS A 84 -7.06 -5.86 17.36
N LEU A 85 -7.47 -6.49 18.48
CA LEU A 85 -8.62 -7.38 18.46
C LEU A 85 -9.92 -6.60 18.60
N HIS A 86 -10.82 -6.82 17.64
CA HIS A 86 -12.13 -6.21 17.60
C HIS A 86 -13.13 -7.01 18.44
N LYS A 87 -13.92 -6.29 19.24
CA LYS A 87 -15.01 -6.89 20.03
C LYS A 87 -16.25 -7.14 19.17
N ASP A 88 -16.43 -6.37 18.10
CA ASP A 88 -17.55 -6.48 17.17
C ASP A 88 -17.19 -7.37 15.98
N GLY A 89 -17.61 -8.63 16.00
CA GLY A 89 -17.38 -9.57 14.90
C GLY A 89 -16.26 -10.58 15.19
N ILE A 90 -15.62 -11.05 14.12
CA ILE A 90 -14.72 -12.22 14.15
C ILE A 90 -13.32 -11.80 13.72
N ASN A 91 -12.31 -12.15 14.52
CA ASN A 91 -10.91 -11.82 14.28
C ASN A 91 -10.21 -13.00 13.61
N ILE A 92 -9.78 -12.87 12.36
CA ILE A 92 -8.98 -13.88 11.66
C ILE A 92 -7.49 -13.53 11.80
N ILE A 93 -6.71 -14.46 12.35
CA ILE A 93 -5.32 -14.21 12.75
C ILE A 93 -4.41 -15.35 12.28
N SER A 94 -3.40 -15.04 11.48
CA SER A 94 -2.36 -16.01 11.11
C SER A 94 -1.34 -16.12 12.23
N ILE A 95 -1.14 -17.30 12.84
CA ILE A 95 -0.23 -17.46 13.99
C ILE A 95 0.64 -18.72 13.89
N SER A 96 1.61 -18.85 14.79
CA SER A 96 2.30 -20.13 15.02
C SER A 96 1.45 -21.08 15.87
N ARG A 97 1.61 -22.40 15.68
CA ARG A 97 0.99 -23.42 16.54
C ARG A 97 1.31 -23.21 18.02
N SER A 98 2.48 -22.65 18.35
CA SER A 98 2.88 -22.36 19.73
C SER A 98 2.03 -21.27 20.39
N ALA A 99 1.43 -20.38 19.60
CA ALA A 99 0.66 -19.24 20.09
C ALA A 99 -0.82 -19.57 20.33
N ILE A 100 -1.31 -20.75 19.92
CA ILE A 100 -2.74 -21.13 20.04
C ILE A 100 -3.25 -20.97 21.47
N LYS A 101 -2.47 -21.47 22.45
CA LYS A 101 -2.88 -21.46 23.87
C LYS A 101 -3.07 -20.05 24.42
N ASP A 102 -2.29 -19.08 23.96
CA ASP A 102 -2.39 -17.69 24.41
C ASP A 102 -3.76 -17.11 24.01
N PHE A 103 -4.23 -17.41 22.79
CA PHE A 103 -5.54 -16.98 22.32
C PHE A 103 -6.68 -17.77 22.95
N GLU A 104 -6.52 -19.07 23.19
CA GLU A 104 -7.52 -19.88 23.91
C GLU A 104 -7.69 -19.49 25.38
N ALA A 105 -6.71 -18.78 25.95
CA ALA A 105 -6.79 -18.18 27.27
C ALA A 105 -7.36 -16.75 27.25
N TYR A 106 -7.25 -16.04 26.13
CA TYR A 106 -7.61 -14.62 26.02
C TYR A 106 -8.95 -14.34 25.31
N CYS A 107 -9.31 -15.13 24.29
CA CYS A 107 -10.58 -15.02 23.57
C CYS A 107 -11.61 -16.02 24.14
N ASP A 108 -12.89 -15.62 24.21
CA ASP A 108 -13.97 -16.49 24.70
C ASP A 108 -14.26 -17.66 23.76
N ASN A 109 -14.18 -17.41 22.44
CA ASN A 109 -14.37 -18.43 21.43
C ASN A 109 -13.18 -18.42 20.47
N VAL A 110 -12.54 -19.58 20.32
CA VAL A 110 -11.38 -19.79 19.45
C VAL A 110 -11.64 -20.99 18.55
N SER A 111 -11.55 -20.76 17.24
CA SER A 111 -11.52 -21.81 16.22
C SER A 111 -10.16 -21.80 15.55
N VAL A 112 -9.55 -22.96 15.35
CA VAL A 112 -8.23 -23.09 14.72
C VAL A 112 -8.38 -23.80 13.39
N ILE A 113 -7.91 -23.19 12.31
CA ILE A 113 -7.82 -23.82 10.99
C ILE A 113 -6.35 -24.16 10.74
N GLU A 114 -6.03 -25.46 10.72
CA GLU A 114 -4.74 -25.97 10.27
C GLU A 114 -4.76 -26.16 8.76
N VAL A 115 -4.06 -25.27 8.04
CA VAL A 115 -3.78 -25.43 6.62
C VAL A 115 -2.56 -26.32 6.45
N PHE A 116 -2.74 -27.46 5.79
CA PHE A 116 -1.67 -28.42 5.56
C PHE A 116 -1.66 -28.92 4.12
N VAL A 117 -0.52 -29.48 3.72
CA VAL A 117 -0.35 -30.24 2.48
C VAL A 117 0.50 -31.47 2.79
N PRO A 118 0.39 -32.57 2.03
CA PRO A 118 1.29 -33.71 2.13
C PRO A 118 2.77 -33.29 2.08
N LEU A 119 3.62 -33.95 2.87
CA LEU A 119 5.04 -33.58 3.01
C LEU A 119 5.79 -33.54 1.67
N HIS A 120 5.48 -34.43 0.74
CA HIS A 120 6.11 -34.46 -0.58
C HIS A 120 5.71 -33.23 -1.43
N ILE A 121 4.46 -32.75 -1.33
CA ILE A 121 4.01 -31.52 -1.98
C ILE A 121 4.65 -30.30 -1.32
N LEU A 122 4.73 -30.30 0.02
CA LEU A 122 5.39 -29.22 0.76
C LEU A 122 6.86 -29.09 0.36
N GLN A 123 7.56 -30.21 0.28
CA GLN A 123 8.96 -30.27 -0.15
C GLN A 123 9.10 -29.68 -1.56
N HIS A 124 8.28 -30.13 -2.51
CA HIS A 124 8.32 -29.62 -3.87
C HIS A 124 8.06 -28.11 -3.95
N ARG A 125 7.08 -27.59 -3.19
CA ARG A 125 6.76 -26.15 -3.12
C ARG A 125 7.91 -25.33 -2.51
N LEU A 126 8.60 -25.86 -1.51
CA LEU A 126 9.77 -25.20 -0.90
C LEU A 126 10.97 -25.20 -1.84
N GLU A 127 11.24 -26.33 -2.51
CA GLU A 127 12.32 -26.46 -3.50
C GLU A 127 12.12 -25.51 -4.70
N GLN A 128 10.90 -25.39 -5.21
CA GLN A 128 10.58 -24.48 -6.32
C GLN A 128 10.73 -23.00 -5.97
N ARG A 129 10.64 -22.63 -4.69
CA ARG A 129 10.73 -21.22 -4.26
C ARG A 129 12.16 -20.70 -4.31
N GLY A 130 13.16 -21.57 -4.25
CA GLY A 130 14.59 -21.22 -4.37
C GLY A 130 15.17 -20.37 -3.24
N ARG A 131 14.43 -20.15 -2.13
CA ARG A 131 14.84 -19.27 -1.03
C ARG A 131 15.50 -20.01 0.13
N GLU A 132 15.57 -21.33 0.08
CA GLU A 132 16.01 -22.18 1.18
C GLU A 132 17.00 -23.25 0.71
N ASP A 133 18.05 -23.48 1.51
CA ASP A 133 18.96 -24.61 1.30
C ASP A 133 18.34 -25.96 1.75
N LYS A 134 19.00 -27.06 1.39
CA LYS A 134 18.51 -28.42 1.74
C LYS A 134 18.33 -28.64 3.24
N ALA A 135 19.17 -28.05 4.09
CA ALA A 135 19.08 -28.20 5.54
C ALA A 135 17.91 -27.39 6.13
N GLN A 136 17.66 -26.20 5.58
CA GLN A 136 16.52 -25.35 5.92
C GLN A 136 15.19 -25.99 5.48
N ILE A 137 15.14 -26.61 4.30
CA ILE A 137 13.97 -27.36 3.83
C ILE A 137 13.70 -28.57 4.74
N ALA A 138 14.72 -29.36 5.08
CA ALA A 138 14.57 -30.50 5.99
C ALA A 138 13.99 -30.08 7.36
N LYS A 139 14.50 -28.99 7.95
CA LYS A 139 14.00 -28.44 9.21
C LYS A 139 12.55 -27.94 9.10
N ARG A 140 12.14 -27.43 7.94
CA ARG A 140 10.75 -27.01 7.68
C ARG A 140 9.81 -28.20 7.54
N LEU A 141 10.24 -29.29 6.89
CA LEU A 141 9.47 -30.53 6.78
C LEU A 141 9.29 -31.22 8.14
N GLU A 142 10.34 -31.27 8.96
CA GLU A 142 10.27 -31.76 10.33
C GLU A 142 9.25 -30.96 11.16
N ASN A 143 9.32 -29.62 11.05
CA ASN A 143 8.34 -28.76 11.72
C ASN A 143 6.92 -28.93 11.18
N ALA A 144 6.75 -29.21 9.89
CA ALA A 144 5.43 -29.45 9.29
C ALA A 144 4.76 -30.71 9.86
N GLY A 145 5.54 -31.76 10.12
CA GLY A 145 5.08 -33.03 10.71
C GLY A 145 4.64 -32.96 12.17
N LYS A 146 4.86 -31.84 12.86
CA LYS A 146 4.40 -31.64 14.25
C LYS A 146 2.87 -31.56 14.31
N LYS A 147 2.26 -32.28 15.26
CA LYS A 147 0.82 -32.23 15.52
C LYS A 147 0.39 -30.85 16.02
N THR A 148 -0.79 -30.40 15.57
CA THR A 148 -1.47 -29.22 16.09
C THR A 148 -2.43 -29.64 17.20
N TYR A 149 -2.41 -28.91 18.32
CA TYR A 149 -3.32 -29.12 19.44
C TYR A 149 -4.12 -27.83 19.65
N ALA A 150 -5.44 -27.94 19.59
CA ALA A 150 -6.40 -26.85 19.83
C ALA A 150 -7.75 -27.42 20.30
N LYS A 151 -8.54 -26.62 21.03
CA LYS A 151 -9.88 -26.99 21.51
C LYS A 151 -10.85 -27.25 20.35
N ASN A 152 -10.89 -26.33 19.38
CA ASN A 152 -11.73 -26.44 18.17
C ASN A 152 -10.84 -26.43 16.92
N LEU A 153 -10.44 -27.62 16.45
CA LEU A 153 -9.51 -27.77 15.33
C LEU A 153 -10.23 -28.21 14.05
N TYR A 154 -10.10 -27.40 13.00
CA TYR A 154 -10.50 -27.69 11.64
C TYR A 154 -9.24 -27.92 10.80
N ARG A 155 -9.20 -28.97 9.99
CA ARG A 155 -8.06 -29.27 9.11
C ARG A 155 -8.45 -28.99 7.67
N PHE A 156 -7.62 -28.21 6.98
CA PHE A 156 -7.82 -27.78 5.60
C PHE A 156 -6.64 -28.24 4.74
N GLU A 157 -6.90 -29.14 3.79
CA GLU A 157 -5.88 -29.69 2.90
C GLU A 157 -5.76 -28.85 1.62
N ASN A 158 -4.64 -28.15 1.45
CA ASN A 158 -4.46 -27.18 0.36
C ASN A 158 -3.70 -27.76 -0.85
N VAL A 159 -4.24 -28.84 -1.42
CA VAL A 159 -3.63 -29.58 -2.54
C VAL A 159 -4.17 -29.20 -3.92
N LYS A 160 -5.34 -28.58 -3.96
CA LYS A 160 -6.04 -28.22 -5.20
C LYS A 160 -5.48 -26.93 -5.81
N PRO A 161 -5.87 -26.55 -7.05
CA PRO A 161 -5.59 -25.22 -7.58
C PRO A 161 -6.03 -24.12 -6.61
N ILE A 162 -5.38 -22.96 -6.69
CA ILE A 162 -5.53 -21.90 -5.68
C ILE A 162 -6.94 -21.32 -5.68
N GLU A 163 -7.61 -21.31 -6.83
CA GLU A 163 -8.98 -20.82 -7.02
C GLU A 163 -9.97 -21.71 -6.27
N GLU A 164 -9.91 -23.02 -6.49
CA GLU A 164 -10.77 -24.00 -5.83
C GLU A 164 -10.47 -24.07 -4.32
N SER A 165 -9.18 -24.03 -3.95
CA SER A 165 -8.79 -24.02 -2.54
C SER A 165 -9.25 -22.75 -1.82
N ALA A 166 -9.27 -21.60 -2.50
CA ALA A 166 -9.77 -20.36 -1.93
C ALA A 166 -11.29 -20.43 -1.70
N GLU A 167 -12.06 -20.95 -2.65
CA GLU A 167 -13.51 -21.16 -2.54
C GLU A 167 -13.86 -22.06 -1.33
N GLU A 168 -13.19 -23.22 -1.22
CA GLU A 168 -13.41 -24.15 -0.11
C GLU A 168 -12.99 -23.57 1.25
N PHE A 169 -11.89 -22.81 1.28
CA PHE A 169 -11.41 -22.15 2.49
C PHE A 169 -12.39 -21.07 2.95
N ILE A 170 -12.92 -20.26 2.04
CA ILE A 170 -13.96 -19.27 2.34
C ILE A 170 -15.20 -19.97 2.90
N CYS A 171 -15.69 -21.03 2.26
CA CYS A 171 -16.83 -21.80 2.75
C CYS A 171 -16.60 -22.40 4.14
N LEU A 172 -15.37 -22.82 4.46
CA LEU A 172 -15.02 -23.26 5.81
C LEU A 172 -15.08 -22.10 6.82
N VAL A 173 -14.50 -20.95 6.48
CA VAL A 173 -14.55 -19.76 7.34
C VAL A 173 -16.00 -19.34 7.59
N GLU A 174 -16.85 -19.30 6.57
CA GLU A 174 -18.28 -18.98 6.71
C GLU A 174 -19.03 -19.95 7.62
N ARG A 175 -18.79 -21.27 7.51
CA ARG A 175 -19.40 -22.25 8.41
C ARG A 175 -18.98 -22.04 9.87
N ILE A 176 -17.72 -21.68 10.12
CA ILE A 176 -17.22 -21.38 11.47
C ILE A 176 -17.84 -20.07 11.99
N VAL A 177 -17.98 -19.10 11.09
CA VAL A 177 -18.62 -17.81 11.38
C VAL A 177 -20.08 -18.02 11.77
N ASP A 178 -20.84 -18.79 11.00
CA ASP A 178 -22.27 -19.04 11.21
C ASP A 178 -22.54 -19.91 12.45
N SER A 179 -21.68 -20.91 12.71
CA SER A 179 -21.79 -21.75 13.92
C SER A 179 -21.46 -20.98 15.21
N GLY A 180 -20.79 -19.82 15.12
CA GLY A 180 -20.50 -18.94 16.26
C GLY A 180 -21.59 -17.90 16.58
N VAL A 181 -22.66 -17.81 15.79
CA VAL A 181 -23.72 -16.77 15.93
C VAL A 181 -25.00 -17.31 16.60
N GLY A 182 -25.13 -18.64 16.76
CA GLY A 182 -26.31 -19.26 17.37
C GLY A 182 -26.21 -19.43 18.88
N ASP A 183 -26.46 -18.36 19.66
CA ASP A 183 -26.95 -18.52 21.05
C ASP A 183 -27.70 -17.29 21.62
N SER A 184 -28.11 -16.33 20.78
CA SER A 184 -29.10 -15.34 21.19
C SER A 184 -30.11 -15.07 20.08
N ALA A 185 -31.35 -15.49 20.31
CA ALA A 185 -32.54 -15.40 19.46
C ALA A 185 -32.83 -16.63 18.57
N TYR A 186 -34.02 -17.17 18.82
CA TYR A 186 -34.70 -18.34 18.23
C TYR A 186 -34.40 -19.70 18.87
N GLY A 187 -35.25 -20.03 19.85
CA GLY A 187 -35.49 -21.42 20.23
C GLY A 187 -36.34 -22.15 19.18
N LEU A 188 -35.97 -23.39 18.88
CA LEU A 188 -36.83 -24.58 18.96
C LEU A 188 -36.06 -25.83 18.49
N GLU A 189 -36.02 -26.81 19.39
CA GLU A 189 -36.10 -28.26 19.20
C GLU A 189 -35.00 -29.05 18.46
N SER A 190 -34.13 -29.63 19.29
CA SER A 190 -33.76 -31.05 19.34
C SER A 190 -33.84 -31.88 18.06
N ARG A 191 -32.68 -32.43 17.66
CA ARG A 191 -32.59 -33.84 17.24
C ARG A 191 -31.27 -34.45 17.69
N SER A 192 -31.43 -35.36 18.64
CA SER A 192 -30.50 -36.35 19.19
C SER A 192 -29.76 -37.17 18.13
N GLY A 193 -28.50 -37.55 18.43
CA GLY A 193 -27.88 -38.68 17.75
C GLY A 193 -26.39 -38.88 18.03
N PHE A 194 -26.11 -39.68 19.06
CA PHE A 194 -24.94 -40.55 19.22
C PHE A 194 -23.57 -39.95 19.55
N THR A 195 -23.31 -39.90 20.86
CA THR A 195 -22.01 -40.21 21.46
C THR A 195 -21.78 -41.71 21.59
N GLU A 196 -20.50 -42.08 21.66
CA GLU A 196 -19.86 -43.21 22.37
C GLU A 196 -19.24 -44.39 21.57
N GLN A 197 -17.91 -44.45 21.77
CA GLN A 197 -17.09 -45.59 22.19
C GLN A 197 -16.81 -46.74 21.21
N ALA A 198 -15.52 -47.06 21.04
CA ALA A 198 -14.93 -48.27 21.63
C ALA A 198 -13.40 -48.31 21.45
N GLU A 199 -12.70 -48.69 22.54
CA GLU A 199 -11.31 -49.09 22.57
C GLU A 199 -11.11 -50.59 22.26
N ASN A 200 -9.87 -50.92 21.85
CA ASN A 200 -9.04 -52.07 22.22
C ASN A 200 -9.11 -53.46 21.51
N LYS A 201 -7.90 -53.85 21.03
CA LYS A 201 -7.23 -55.18 20.96
C LYS A 201 -7.84 -56.22 19.98
N THR A 202 -7.07 -56.99 19.18
CA THR A 202 -6.03 -57.96 19.61
C THR A 202 -5.20 -58.49 18.40
N THR A 203 -3.87 -58.55 18.56
CA THR A 203 -2.85 -59.56 18.15
C THR A 203 -2.76 -60.26 16.76
N ALA A 204 -1.53 -60.15 16.21
CA ALA A 204 -0.61 -61.19 15.70
C ALA A 204 -0.79 -61.86 14.31
N SER A 205 0.17 -61.65 13.39
CA SER A 205 1.25 -62.62 13.09
C SER A 205 2.09 -62.19 11.88
N GLU A 206 3.37 -62.59 11.91
CA GLU A 206 4.46 -62.29 10.97
C GLU A 206 4.33 -63.04 9.62
N LYS A 207 4.85 -62.46 8.54
CA LYS A 207 5.79 -63.12 7.60
C LYS A 207 6.36 -62.16 6.54
N THR A 208 7.66 -62.27 6.36
CA THR A 208 8.57 -61.64 5.39
C THR A 208 8.49 -62.27 3.99
N ALA A 209 8.64 -61.47 2.92
CA ALA A 209 9.43 -61.82 1.72
C ALA A 209 9.56 -60.61 0.78
N ASP A 210 10.79 -60.39 0.31
CA ASP A 210 11.25 -59.42 -0.67
C ASP A 210 10.79 -59.71 -2.12
N ILE A 211 11.06 -58.72 -3.00
CA ILE A 211 11.51 -58.82 -4.40
C ILE A 211 10.56 -58.26 -5.49
N GLU A 212 11.12 -57.27 -6.20
CA GLU A 212 10.96 -56.85 -7.61
C GLU A 212 9.84 -55.89 -8.07
N ASN A 213 10.33 -54.78 -8.62
CA ASN A 213 9.74 -53.94 -9.65
C ASN A 213 10.01 -54.62 -11.01
N PRO A 214 9.07 -54.68 -11.98
CA PRO A 214 9.14 -53.66 -13.05
C PRO A 214 7.80 -53.30 -13.74
N THR A 215 7.74 -52.05 -14.20
CA THR A 215 7.07 -51.52 -15.41
C THR A 215 5.98 -52.35 -16.12
N ALA A 216 4.75 -51.82 -16.21
CA ALA A 216 4.00 -51.64 -17.47
C ALA A 216 2.61 -51.03 -17.23
N ILE A 217 2.24 -50.06 -18.06
CA ILE A 217 0.91 -49.48 -18.19
C ILE A 217 0.00 -50.47 -18.95
N PRO A 218 -1.28 -50.58 -18.57
CA PRO A 218 -2.33 -50.64 -19.59
C PRO A 218 -3.33 -49.48 -19.43
N ARG A 219 -3.53 -48.77 -20.54
CA ARG A 219 -4.63 -47.82 -20.79
C ARG A 219 -5.97 -48.58 -20.89
N ILE A 220 -7.04 -47.77 -20.87
CA ILE A 220 -8.40 -48.02 -21.41
C ILE A 220 -9.34 -48.65 -20.34
N LEU A 221 -10.51 -48.10 -19.96
CA LEU A 221 -11.48 -47.23 -20.64
C LEU A 221 -12.31 -46.38 -19.65
N GLU A 222 -12.81 -45.25 -20.18
CA GLU A 222 -13.50 -44.12 -19.57
C GLU A 222 -15.02 -44.30 -19.30
N GLU A 223 -15.49 -45.31 -18.56
CA GLU A 223 -16.96 -45.50 -18.40
C GLU A 223 -17.56 -45.61 -16.99
N GLU A 224 -16.82 -45.35 -15.90
CA GLU A 224 -17.39 -45.49 -14.53
C GLU A 224 -17.55 -44.20 -13.71
N ILE A 225 -17.27 -43.01 -14.25
CA ILE A 225 -17.44 -41.73 -13.50
C ILE A 225 -18.75 -40.98 -13.87
N GLN A 226 -19.50 -41.43 -14.88
CA GLN A 226 -20.73 -40.74 -15.31
C GLN A 226 -21.98 -41.12 -14.50
N ALA A 227 -21.91 -42.03 -13.51
CA ALA A 227 -23.11 -42.62 -12.90
C ALA A 227 -23.46 -42.15 -11.47
N GLU A 228 -22.65 -41.34 -10.78
CA GLU A 228 -22.98 -40.89 -9.41
C GLU A 228 -23.24 -39.39 -9.26
N CYS A 229 -23.22 -38.62 -10.36
CA CYS A 229 -23.42 -37.16 -10.30
C CYS A 229 -24.89 -36.71 -10.45
N GLU A 230 -25.87 -37.61 -10.65
CA GLU A 230 -27.26 -37.23 -10.94
C GLU A 230 -28.26 -37.32 -9.76
N LYS A 231 -27.81 -37.43 -8.49
CA LYS A 231 -28.74 -37.53 -7.34
C LYS A 231 -28.57 -36.52 -6.20
N SER A 232 -27.92 -35.38 -6.44
CA SER A 232 -27.77 -34.35 -5.40
C SER A 232 -27.99 -32.91 -5.90
N THR A 233 -28.96 -32.69 -6.79
CA THR A 233 -29.42 -31.35 -7.16
C THR A 233 -30.92 -31.21 -6.93
N ALA A 234 -31.30 -30.91 -5.69
CA ALA A 234 -32.60 -30.31 -5.40
C ALA A 234 -32.51 -29.37 -4.19
N ASN A 235 -32.73 -28.08 -4.48
CA ASN A 235 -33.04 -26.96 -3.58
C ASN A 235 -31.93 -26.37 -2.69
N LYS A 236 -31.21 -25.39 -3.26
CA LYS A 236 -31.10 -24.01 -2.74
C LYS A 236 -30.65 -23.08 -3.87
N LYS A 237 -31.41 -22.01 -4.15
CA LYS A 237 -31.00 -20.95 -5.08
C LYS A 237 -29.77 -20.25 -4.50
N VAL A 238 -28.64 -20.28 -5.23
CA VAL A 238 -27.44 -19.46 -4.98
C VAL A 238 -27.47 -18.30 -5.98
N ASP A 239 -27.07 -17.12 -5.51
CA ASP A 239 -27.22 -15.83 -6.20
C ASP A 239 -26.23 -15.71 -7.38
N SER A 240 -26.70 -15.20 -8.53
CA SER A 240 -25.93 -15.16 -9.78
C SER A 240 -24.71 -14.23 -9.77
N SER A 241 -24.58 -13.40 -8.73
CA SER A 241 -23.43 -12.51 -8.53
C SER A 241 -22.17 -13.24 -8.08
N ASP A 242 -22.33 -14.35 -7.34
CA ASP A 242 -21.20 -15.05 -6.73
C ASP A 242 -20.45 -15.89 -7.76
N GLU A 243 -21.14 -16.55 -8.70
CA GLU A 243 -20.50 -17.27 -9.81
C GLU A 243 -19.75 -16.34 -10.77
N ALA A 244 -20.30 -15.15 -11.05
CA ALA A 244 -19.66 -14.17 -11.92
C ALA A 244 -18.33 -13.67 -11.32
N PHE A 245 -18.25 -13.55 -10.00
CA PHE A 245 -17.03 -13.19 -9.28
C PHE A 245 -16.00 -14.33 -9.28
N LEU A 246 -16.42 -15.57 -9.03
CA LEU A 246 -15.51 -16.74 -9.05
C LEU A 246 -14.89 -16.96 -10.44
N SER A 247 -15.66 -16.68 -11.50
CA SER A 247 -15.17 -16.68 -12.89
C SER A 247 -14.12 -15.58 -13.14
N SER A 248 -14.33 -14.38 -12.57
CA SER A 248 -13.38 -13.26 -12.64
C SER A 248 -12.08 -13.55 -11.88
N LEU A 249 -12.14 -14.18 -10.71
CA LEU A 249 -10.98 -14.50 -9.90
C LEU A 249 -10.05 -15.53 -10.59
N ARG A 250 -10.65 -16.48 -11.32
CA ARG A 250 -9.93 -17.49 -12.13
C ARG A 250 -9.12 -16.86 -13.26
N ALA A 251 -9.60 -15.75 -13.83
CA ALA A 251 -8.90 -15.04 -14.90
C ALA A 251 -7.62 -14.34 -14.40
N ASP A 252 -7.70 -13.64 -13.26
CA ASP A 252 -6.58 -12.84 -12.74
C ASP A 252 -5.40 -13.67 -12.21
N LEU A 253 -5.68 -14.83 -11.60
CA LEU A 253 -4.65 -15.73 -11.09
C LEU A 253 -3.85 -16.44 -12.19
N SER A 254 -4.51 -16.75 -13.32
CA SER A 254 -3.86 -17.36 -14.49
C SER A 254 -2.84 -16.42 -15.16
N ALA A 255 -3.14 -15.11 -15.20
CA ALA A 255 -2.24 -14.09 -15.74
C ALA A 255 -0.96 -13.94 -14.91
N TRP A 256 -1.06 -14.14 -13.59
CA TRP A 256 0.05 -13.98 -12.65
C TRP A 256 1.09 -15.10 -12.73
N GLN A 257 0.68 -16.36 -12.94
CA GLN A 257 1.60 -17.50 -13.05
C GLN A 257 2.51 -17.44 -14.28
N SER A 258 2.09 -16.75 -15.33
CA SER A 258 2.89 -16.52 -16.54
C SER A 258 4.13 -15.64 -16.27
N ILE A 259 4.02 -14.71 -15.31
CA ILE A 259 5.05 -13.72 -15.00
C ILE A 259 6.18 -14.30 -14.14
N GLN A 260 5.90 -15.33 -13.33
CA GLN A 260 6.89 -15.94 -12.41
C GLN A 260 7.96 -16.80 -13.12
N LYS A 261 7.70 -17.28 -14.35
CA LYS A 261 8.65 -18.13 -15.10
C LYS A 261 9.80 -17.35 -15.75
N SER A 262 9.69 -16.03 -15.91
CA SER A 262 10.74 -15.22 -16.53
C SER A 262 11.79 -14.71 -15.52
N THR A 263 11.42 -14.60 -14.24
CA THR A 263 12.28 -14.02 -13.19
C THR A 263 13.34 -14.99 -12.64
N THR A 264 13.18 -16.30 -12.79
CA THR A 264 14.08 -17.31 -12.21
C THR A 264 15.45 -17.44 -12.93
N ALA A 265 15.62 -16.81 -14.08
CA ALA A 265 16.84 -16.94 -14.90
C ALA A 265 17.96 -15.95 -14.56
N LEU A 266 17.72 -14.96 -13.69
CA LEU A 266 18.61 -13.79 -13.51
C LEU A 266 19.34 -13.72 -12.15
N GLU A 267 18.99 -14.57 -11.18
CA GLU A 267 19.48 -14.45 -9.79
C GLU A 267 20.83 -15.18 -9.49
N SER A 268 21.54 -15.73 -10.48
CA SER A 268 22.72 -16.59 -10.23
C SER A 268 24.10 -15.91 -10.24
N THR A 269 24.19 -14.58 -10.34
CA THR A 269 25.49 -13.89 -10.59
C THR A 269 25.96 -12.86 -9.56
N PHE A 270 25.21 -12.58 -8.50
CA PHE A 270 25.57 -11.50 -7.56
C PHE A 270 25.75 -12.00 -6.12
N ASP A 271 26.82 -12.74 -5.86
CA ASP A 271 27.21 -13.04 -4.48
C ASP A 271 28.74 -13.15 -4.36
N LYS A 272 29.41 -11.99 -4.23
CA LYS A 272 30.77 -11.85 -3.70
C LYS A 272 31.17 -10.38 -3.53
N SER A 273 31.67 -10.07 -2.33
CA SER A 273 32.37 -8.85 -1.88
C SER A 273 31.54 -7.79 -1.14
N GLN A 274 31.38 -7.98 0.16
CA GLN A 274 31.37 -6.88 1.13
C GLN A 274 32.11 -7.29 2.40
N ASN A 275 33.21 -6.61 2.71
CA ASN A 275 33.68 -6.42 4.08
C ASN A 275 34.72 -5.30 4.08
N GLU A 276 34.43 -4.19 4.77
CA GLU A 276 35.29 -3.57 5.78
C GLU A 276 34.62 -2.30 6.34
N ARG A 277 34.59 -2.21 7.68
CA ARG A 277 34.07 -1.10 8.50
C ARG A 277 35.24 -0.26 9.03
N ALA A 278 35.02 1.04 9.24
CA ALA A 278 35.87 1.86 10.10
C ALA A 278 35.01 2.77 11.01
N GLU A 279 35.34 2.75 12.29
CA GLU A 279 34.81 3.56 13.39
C GLU A 279 35.42 4.96 13.41
N ILE A 280 34.67 6.00 13.81
CA ILE A 280 35.23 7.26 14.33
C ILE A 280 34.41 7.75 15.54
N VAL A 281 35.17 8.23 16.53
CA VAL A 281 34.82 8.60 17.91
C VAL A 281 34.37 10.07 18.04
N PHE A 282 33.56 10.30 19.09
CA PHE A 282 32.99 11.54 19.63
C PHE A 282 33.91 12.77 19.77
N ASP A 283 33.29 13.96 19.69
CA ASP A 283 33.62 15.07 20.59
C ASP A 283 32.38 15.89 20.99
N LYS A 284 32.36 16.39 22.23
CA LYS A 284 31.29 17.14 22.92
C LYS A 284 31.70 18.61 23.04
N ASN A 285 30.75 19.55 22.98
CA ASN A 285 30.53 20.65 23.95
C ASN A 285 29.69 21.84 23.41
N ALA A 286 29.17 22.61 24.38
CA ALA A 286 28.47 23.91 24.35
C ALA A 286 26.93 23.82 24.30
N GLU A 287 26.22 23.86 25.45
CA GLU A 287 25.94 24.96 26.41
C GLU A 287 24.81 25.92 26.01
N LEU A 288 23.89 26.07 26.97
CA LEU A 288 22.63 26.79 26.96
C LEU A 288 22.80 28.31 27.04
N GLN A 289 21.89 29.05 26.39
CA GLN A 289 21.47 30.37 26.89
C GLN A 289 19.94 30.56 26.84
N LYS A 290 19.40 30.99 27.98
CA LYS A 290 18.02 31.46 28.22
C LYS A 290 17.89 32.92 27.77
N VAL A 291 16.71 33.32 27.28
CA VAL A 291 16.24 34.71 27.36
C VAL A 291 14.74 34.73 27.70
N ASP A 292 14.41 35.57 28.69
CA ASP A 292 13.09 35.85 29.30
C ASP A 292 12.44 37.10 28.65
N SER A 293 11.17 37.34 28.99
CA SER A 293 10.30 38.54 28.88
C SER A 293 9.10 38.35 27.92
N ARG A 294 7.85 38.21 28.40
CA ARG A 294 6.93 39.11 29.14
C ARG A 294 6.31 40.24 28.28
N ILE A 295 4.99 40.42 28.50
CA ILE A 295 4.08 41.56 28.23
C ILE A 295 3.65 41.71 26.73
N PHE A 296 2.37 41.78 26.30
CA PHE A 296 1.19 42.53 26.77
C PHE A 296 -0.16 41.90 26.40
N HIS A 297 -1.16 42.14 27.26
CA HIS A 297 -2.60 42.08 27.00
C HIS A 297 -3.05 43.09 25.92
N ASN A 298 -4.07 42.75 25.12
CA ASN A 298 -5.26 43.60 25.07
C ASN A 298 -6.52 42.89 24.56
N THR A 299 -7.62 43.29 25.18
CA THR A 299 -8.99 42.77 25.10
C THR A 299 -9.86 43.71 24.26
N ALA A 300 -10.99 43.19 23.77
CA ALA A 300 -12.13 43.87 23.12
C ALA A 300 -11.92 44.19 21.62
N ILE A 301 -12.87 43.93 20.72
CA ILE A 301 -14.22 44.54 20.71
C ILE A 301 -15.22 43.61 19.99
N PHE A 302 -16.35 43.31 20.65
CA PHE A 302 -17.65 43.11 20.00
C PHE A 302 -18.48 44.37 20.31
N ALA A 303 -18.95 45.07 19.27
CA ALA A 303 -20.05 46.03 19.35
C ALA A 303 -20.66 46.20 17.94
N ALA A 304 -21.97 46.41 17.91
CA ALA A 304 -22.89 46.06 16.84
C ALA A 304 -23.26 47.23 15.88
N THR A 305 -24.01 46.84 14.82
CA THR A 305 -24.92 47.61 13.92
C THR A 305 -24.26 48.65 12.99
N GLU A 306 -24.42 48.61 11.65
CA GLU A 306 -25.59 49.02 10.87
C GLU A 306 -25.38 48.77 9.35
N SER A 307 -26.50 48.65 8.62
CA SER A 307 -26.70 48.72 7.16
C SER A 307 -25.94 47.77 6.21
N MET A 308 -26.73 46.98 5.48
CA MET A 308 -26.35 46.30 4.24
C MET A 308 -25.74 47.28 3.23
N ASP A 309 -24.55 46.97 2.74
CA ASP A 309 -24.08 47.44 1.44
C ASP A 309 -23.83 46.22 0.56
N CYS A 310 -24.73 46.01 -0.40
CA CYS A 310 -24.73 44.89 -1.33
C CYS A 310 -23.76 45.15 -2.50
N HIS A 311 -22.51 45.49 -2.20
CA HIS A 311 -21.41 45.54 -3.17
C HIS A 311 -20.06 45.48 -2.43
N ALA A 312 -19.73 44.31 -1.88
CA ALA A 312 -18.36 43.97 -1.49
C ALA A 312 -17.91 42.70 -2.23
N VAL A 313 -17.94 42.78 -3.57
CA VAL A 313 -17.14 41.92 -4.43
C VAL A 313 -15.83 42.67 -4.65
N GLN A 314 -14.86 42.46 -3.77
CA GLN A 314 -13.46 42.87 -3.91
C GLN A 314 -12.63 41.85 -3.11
N ALA A 315 -11.61 41.19 -3.64
CA ALA A 315 -10.97 41.31 -4.94
C ALA A 315 -10.35 39.94 -5.27
N VAL A 316 -10.74 39.36 -6.41
CA VAL A 316 -9.81 38.50 -7.13
C VAL A 316 -8.85 39.48 -7.80
N LEU A 317 -7.68 39.66 -7.21
CA LEU A 317 -6.60 40.40 -7.87
C LEU A 317 -6.36 39.73 -9.23
N PRO A 318 -6.53 40.42 -10.36
CA PRO A 318 -6.02 39.91 -11.62
C PRO A 318 -4.49 39.78 -11.46
N MET A 319 -3.95 38.58 -11.65
CA MET A 319 -2.50 38.39 -11.71
C MET A 319 -1.99 38.99 -13.02
N THR A 320 -1.95 40.32 -13.10
CA THR A 320 -1.09 41.04 -14.05
C THR A 320 0.38 40.96 -13.63
N GLU A 321 0.65 40.46 -12.41
CA GLU A 321 1.99 40.13 -11.94
C GLU A 321 2.21 38.62 -12.09
N LYS A 322 3.24 38.24 -12.87
CA LYS A 322 3.74 36.87 -12.95
C LYS A 322 3.96 36.33 -11.53
N PRO A 323 3.68 35.04 -11.24
CA PRO A 323 3.92 34.47 -9.92
C PRO A 323 5.32 34.81 -9.45
N THR A 324 5.42 35.36 -8.23
CA THR A 324 6.68 35.80 -7.63
C THR A 324 7.72 34.68 -7.72
N PRO A 325 8.95 34.95 -8.18
CA PRO A 325 9.97 33.92 -8.34
C PRO A 325 10.23 33.24 -6.99
N ASN A 326 10.08 31.92 -6.95
CA ASN A 326 10.38 31.11 -5.80
C ASN A 326 11.89 31.17 -5.55
N ILE A 327 12.31 31.87 -4.48
CA ILE A 327 13.72 32.15 -4.16
C ILE A 327 14.54 30.85 -4.01
N ASN A 328 13.88 29.73 -3.70
CA ASN A 328 14.53 28.45 -3.49
C ASN A 328 14.47 27.51 -4.69
N ASN A 329 13.91 27.90 -5.83
CA ASN A 329 13.81 27.05 -7.01
C ASN A 329 15.07 27.14 -7.89
N PRO A 330 15.86 26.06 -8.07
CA PRO A 330 17.10 26.11 -8.85
C PRO A 330 16.90 26.05 -10.36
N SER A 331 15.73 25.60 -10.83
CA SER A 331 15.44 25.51 -12.26
C SER A 331 15.22 26.89 -12.86
N LYS A 332 15.69 27.07 -14.09
CA LYS A 332 15.51 28.32 -14.85
C LYS A 332 14.24 28.33 -15.70
N ILE A 333 13.60 27.18 -15.87
CA ILE A 333 12.49 26.98 -16.80
C ILE A 333 11.25 26.35 -16.16
N LEU A 334 11.41 25.55 -15.09
CA LEU A 334 10.31 24.93 -14.36
C LEU A 334 9.90 25.85 -13.21
N HIS A 335 8.65 26.29 -13.22
CA HIS A 335 8.09 27.19 -12.23
C HIS A 335 6.95 26.52 -11.48
N PHE A 336 6.88 26.69 -10.16
CA PHE A 336 5.82 26.13 -9.33
C PHE A 336 4.68 27.14 -9.16
N LEU A 337 3.45 26.71 -9.40
CA LEU A 337 2.23 27.42 -8.96
C LEU A 337 1.92 27.12 -7.49
N GLY A 338 2.32 25.93 -7.05
CA GLY A 338 2.23 25.47 -5.67
C GLY A 338 3.17 24.28 -5.47
N SER A 339 3.60 24.07 -4.24
CA SER A 339 4.48 22.97 -3.80
C SER A 339 4.02 22.38 -2.47
N SER A 340 2.79 22.69 -2.05
CA SER A 340 2.17 22.16 -0.83
C SER A 340 1.46 20.84 -1.11
N ASP A 341 1.12 20.14 -0.04
CA ASP A 341 0.10 19.09 -0.06
C ASP A 341 -1.30 19.62 -0.45
N SER A 342 -2.26 18.70 -0.53
CA SER A 342 -3.68 19.00 -0.83
C SER A 342 -4.32 20.10 0.05
N GLY A 343 -3.83 20.31 1.28
CA GLY A 343 -4.37 21.30 2.21
C GLY A 343 -3.93 22.74 1.90
N GLY A 344 -2.81 22.90 1.21
CA GLY A 344 -2.17 24.19 0.99
C GLY A 344 -1.63 24.83 2.27
N ILE A 345 -0.93 25.96 2.13
CA ILE A 345 -0.50 26.79 3.25
C ILE A 345 -0.90 28.24 2.96
N PRO A 346 -1.71 28.89 3.80
CA PRO A 346 -2.23 28.42 5.08
C PRO A 346 -3.43 27.47 4.93
N VAL A 347 -3.53 26.47 5.80
CA VAL A 347 -4.73 25.62 5.91
C VAL A 347 -5.90 26.42 6.50
N HIS A 348 -7.12 26.18 6.01
CA HIS A 348 -8.33 26.84 6.49
C HIS A 348 -8.48 26.72 8.02
N ASN A 349 -8.66 27.86 8.71
CA ASN A 349 -8.81 27.98 10.17
C ASN A 349 -7.69 27.37 11.04
N CYS A 350 -6.52 27.02 10.48
CA CYS A 350 -5.38 26.57 11.27
C CYS A 350 -4.64 27.76 11.91
N ASN A 351 -4.31 27.68 13.20
CA ASN A 351 -3.58 28.73 13.94
C ASN A 351 -2.13 28.32 14.29
N CYS A 352 -1.52 27.38 13.56
CA CYS A 352 -0.09 27.10 13.76
C CYS A 352 0.76 28.29 13.30
N GLY A 353 1.99 28.40 13.80
CA GLY A 353 2.87 29.52 13.49
C GLY A 353 3.10 29.69 11.98
N ALA A 354 3.24 28.60 11.23
CA ALA A 354 3.45 28.61 9.77
C ALA A 354 2.25 29.20 9.04
N CYS A 355 1.03 28.78 9.39
CA CYS A 355 -0.19 29.32 8.79
C CYS A 355 -0.41 30.78 9.18
N GLU A 356 -0.16 31.16 10.44
CA GLU A 356 -0.25 32.57 10.85
C GLU A 356 0.75 33.46 10.13
N GLU A 357 1.97 32.99 9.92
CA GLU A 357 3.00 33.72 9.19
C GLU A 357 2.60 33.93 7.73
N TYR A 358 2.16 32.88 7.03
CA TYR A 358 1.65 32.99 5.66
C TYR A 358 0.50 34.01 5.56
N ARG A 359 -0.45 33.99 6.52
CA ARG A 359 -1.54 34.98 6.56
C ARG A 359 -1.03 36.40 6.81
N LYS A 360 -0.10 36.60 7.76
CA LYS A 360 0.50 37.92 8.06
C LYS A 360 1.26 38.48 6.85
N GLN A 361 1.88 37.62 6.05
CA GLN A 361 2.62 37.99 4.83
C GLN A 361 1.73 38.09 3.58
N GLY A 362 0.44 37.72 3.66
CA GLY A 362 -0.44 37.64 2.49
C GLY A 362 0.00 36.59 1.46
N ARG A 363 0.74 35.57 1.88
CA ARG A 363 1.26 34.49 1.03
C ARG A 363 0.34 33.28 1.00
N GLN A 364 0.40 32.55 -0.10
CA GLN A 364 -0.22 31.24 -0.26
C GLN A 364 0.76 30.30 -0.94
N ASN A 365 0.80 29.05 -0.49
CA ASN A 365 1.41 27.93 -1.19
C ASN A 365 0.31 26.93 -1.54
N LEU A 366 0.01 26.80 -2.83
CA LEU A 366 -1.07 25.96 -3.34
C LEU A 366 -0.63 24.49 -3.44
N SER A 367 -1.58 23.61 -3.78
CA SER A 367 -1.26 22.20 -4.05
C SER A 367 -0.21 22.08 -5.15
N THR A 368 0.58 21.01 -5.08
CA THR A 368 1.74 20.81 -5.94
C THR A 368 1.36 20.79 -7.41
N SER A 369 1.80 21.82 -8.14
CA SER A 369 1.60 21.98 -9.57
C SER A 369 2.65 22.93 -10.12
N ALA A 370 3.17 22.61 -11.30
CA ALA A 370 4.23 23.37 -11.93
C ALA A 370 3.97 23.57 -13.42
N PHE A 371 4.75 24.45 -14.04
CA PHE A 371 4.71 24.67 -15.48
C PHE A 371 6.09 24.98 -16.05
N LEU A 372 6.25 24.66 -17.33
CA LEU A 372 7.35 25.08 -18.17
C LEU A 372 6.81 26.08 -19.20
N GLN A 373 7.56 27.16 -19.44
CA GLN A 373 7.30 28.03 -20.58
C GLN A 373 8.17 27.60 -21.76
N THR A 374 7.54 27.34 -22.92
CA THR A 374 8.25 26.96 -24.15
C THR A 374 8.94 28.16 -24.78
N GLU A 375 9.88 27.92 -25.69
CA GLU A 375 10.51 28.95 -26.52
C GLU A 375 9.49 29.78 -27.33
N SER A 376 8.33 29.18 -27.67
CA SER A 376 7.20 29.83 -28.34
C SER A 376 6.26 30.59 -27.40
N SER A 377 6.63 30.77 -26.12
CA SER A 377 5.81 31.40 -25.07
C SER A 377 4.48 30.67 -24.78
N GLU A 378 4.40 29.38 -25.10
CA GLU A 378 3.31 28.49 -24.71
C GLU A 378 3.65 27.80 -23.37
N TYR A 379 2.68 27.15 -22.75
CA TYR A 379 2.85 26.53 -21.43
C TYR A 379 2.64 25.03 -21.49
N ILE A 380 3.54 24.28 -20.85
CA ILE A 380 3.35 22.87 -20.55
C ILE A 380 3.16 22.75 -19.04
N LEU A 381 2.02 22.22 -18.59
CA LEU A 381 1.71 22.08 -17.17
C LEU A 381 2.12 20.69 -16.66
N LEU A 382 2.68 20.64 -15.46
CA LEU A 382 2.80 19.45 -14.62
C LEU A 382 1.71 19.54 -13.56
N ASP A 383 0.75 18.63 -13.66
CA ASP A 383 -0.51 18.67 -12.94
C ASP A 383 -1.36 19.92 -13.22
N CYS A 384 -2.62 19.87 -12.77
CA CYS A 384 -3.63 20.90 -12.96
C CYS A 384 -4.61 20.88 -11.77
N GLY A 385 -4.06 20.88 -10.56
CA GLY A 385 -4.83 20.80 -9.32
C GLY A 385 -5.48 22.09 -8.86
N ILE A 386 -4.91 23.21 -9.27
CA ILE A 386 -5.36 24.53 -8.82
C ILE A 386 -6.64 24.90 -9.56
N GLU A 387 -7.73 25.13 -8.81
CA GLU A 387 -9.04 25.44 -9.38
C GLU A 387 -8.98 26.65 -10.35
N ALA A 388 -8.17 27.65 -10.01
CA ALA A 388 -8.01 28.88 -10.77
C ALA A 388 -7.17 28.74 -12.06
N THR A 389 -6.69 27.53 -12.43
CA THR A 389 -5.79 27.33 -13.58
C THR A 389 -6.34 27.95 -14.87
N ALA A 390 -7.63 27.80 -15.16
CA ALA A 390 -8.23 28.40 -16.37
C ALA A 390 -8.14 29.93 -16.41
N THR A 391 -8.17 30.59 -15.25
CA THR A 391 -8.01 32.05 -15.12
C THR A 391 -6.55 32.46 -15.10
N LEU A 392 -5.68 31.68 -14.45
CA LEU A 392 -4.24 31.95 -14.36
C LEU A 392 -3.54 31.94 -15.73
N PHE A 393 -4.03 31.11 -16.66
CA PHE A 393 -3.50 31.00 -18.01
C PHE A 393 -4.44 31.58 -19.08
N ASP A 394 -5.39 32.46 -18.70
CA ASP A 394 -6.25 33.10 -19.69
C ASP A 394 -5.45 33.98 -20.65
N GLY A 395 -5.81 33.96 -21.93
CA GLY A 395 -5.03 34.60 -23.00
C GLY A 395 -3.70 33.90 -23.36
N ALA A 396 -3.28 32.88 -22.61
CA ALA A 396 -2.11 32.07 -22.91
C ALA A 396 -2.49 30.73 -23.55
N LYS A 397 -1.55 30.14 -24.30
CA LYS A 397 -1.73 28.83 -24.92
C LYS A 397 -1.13 27.74 -24.03
N ILE A 398 -1.97 26.79 -23.62
CA ILE A 398 -1.52 25.57 -22.89
C ILE A 398 -1.28 24.48 -23.93
N ARG A 399 -0.01 24.19 -24.21
CA ARG A 399 0.41 23.23 -25.23
C ARG A 399 0.06 21.79 -24.83
N ALA A 400 0.35 21.44 -23.58
CA ALA A 400 0.12 20.11 -23.03
C ALA A 400 0.00 20.16 -21.51
N ILE A 401 -0.63 19.15 -20.94
CA ILE A 401 -0.64 18.85 -19.52
C ILE A 401 -0.07 17.45 -19.35
N PHE A 402 0.89 17.30 -18.44
CA PHE A 402 1.41 16.02 -17.99
C PHE A 402 0.94 15.83 -16.55
N LEU A 403 -0.08 14.99 -16.38
CA LEU A 403 -0.72 14.72 -15.11
C LEU A 403 -0.03 13.53 -14.44
N THR A 404 0.47 13.72 -13.22
CA THR A 404 1.08 12.67 -12.41
C THR A 404 0.07 11.59 -12.06
N HIS A 405 -1.12 11.99 -11.59
CA HIS A 405 -2.25 11.11 -11.26
C HIS A 405 -3.57 11.90 -11.06
N PHE A 406 -4.68 11.19 -10.84
CA PHE A 406 -6.03 11.78 -10.73
C PHE A 406 -6.53 11.94 -9.28
N HIS A 407 -5.69 12.31 -8.31
CA HIS A 407 -6.23 12.91 -7.08
C HIS A 407 -6.71 14.33 -7.34
N ALA A 408 -7.59 14.83 -6.47
CA ALA A 408 -8.29 16.09 -6.69
C ALA A 408 -7.33 17.29 -6.76
N ASP A 409 -6.37 17.31 -5.86
CA ASP A 409 -5.29 18.30 -5.74
C ASP A 409 -4.28 18.31 -6.90
N HIS A 410 -4.41 17.39 -7.87
CA HIS A 410 -3.66 17.37 -9.13
C HIS A 410 -4.55 17.54 -10.37
N ALA A 411 -5.87 17.33 -10.27
CA ALA A 411 -6.77 17.28 -11.42
C ALA A 411 -7.96 18.27 -11.38
N LEU A 412 -8.22 18.94 -10.25
CA LEU A 412 -9.42 19.76 -10.06
C LEU A 412 -9.56 20.91 -11.07
N GLY A 413 -8.46 21.56 -11.44
CA GLY A 413 -8.42 22.63 -12.45
C GLY A 413 -8.88 22.19 -13.84
N LEU A 414 -8.78 20.89 -14.16
CA LEU A 414 -9.26 20.34 -15.44
C LEU A 414 -10.77 20.50 -15.61
N LEU A 415 -11.55 20.55 -14.53
CA LEU A 415 -13.01 20.71 -14.61
C LEU A 415 -13.43 22.03 -15.25
N ARG A 416 -12.70 23.11 -14.98
CA ARG A 416 -12.91 24.42 -15.64
C ARG A 416 -12.21 24.45 -16.98
N LEU A 417 -10.98 23.94 -17.04
CA LEU A 417 -10.14 24.02 -18.24
C LEU A 417 -10.70 23.25 -19.44
N ARG A 418 -11.48 22.18 -19.22
CA ARG A 418 -12.16 21.42 -20.29
C ARG A 418 -13.10 22.27 -21.15
N TYR A 419 -13.56 23.42 -20.66
CA TYR A 419 -14.41 24.35 -21.42
C TYR A 419 -13.61 25.38 -22.22
N SER A 420 -12.27 25.29 -22.22
CA SER A 420 -11.40 26.13 -23.02
C SER A 420 -11.80 26.11 -24.50
N LYS A 421 -11.60 27.24 -25.19
CA LYS A 421 -11.76 27.33 -26.64
C LYS A 421 -10.58 26.74 -27.40
N GLN A 422 -9.49 26.42 -26.69
CA GLN A 422 -8.34 25.73 -27.22
C GLN A 422 -8.43 24.23 -26.92
N HIS A 423 -8.06 23.40 -27.89
CA HIS A 423 -7.79 21.99 -27.64
C HIS A 423 -6.49 21.81 -26.84
N ILE A 424 -6.53 20.92 -25.85
CA ILE A 424 -5.44 20.67 -24.93
C ILE A 424 -5.20 19.16 -24.85
N ALA A 425 -3.96 18.73 -25.04
CA ALA A 425 -3.56 17.35 -24.78
C ALA A 425 -3.27 17.16 -23.28
N CYS A 426 -3.90 16.17 -22.66
CA CYS A 426 -3.62 15.77 -21.28
C CYS A 426 -3.05 14.36 -21.28
N TYR A 427 -1.77 14.24 -20.98
CA TYR A 427 -1.03 12.99 -20.85
C TYR A 427 -1.14 12.48 -19.41
N HIS A 428 -1.53 11.22 -19.22
CA HIS A 428 -1.81 10.68 -17.88
C HIS A 428 -1.50 9.18 -17.77
N PRO A 429 -1.32 8.62 -16.55
CA PRO A 429 -1.23 7.17 -16.33
C PRO A 429 -2.51 6.44 -16.75
N ASP A 430 -2.45 5.11 -16.96
CA ASP A 430 -3.65 4.29 -17.24
C ASP A 430 -4.54 4.14 -15.99
N ASP A 431 -5.18 5.24 -15.58
CA ASP A 431 -6.26 5.29 -14.60
C ASP A 431 -7.58 5.37 -15.36
N ARG A 432 -8.36 4.29 -15.33
CA ARG A 432 -9.66 4.20 -16.01
C ARG A 432 -10.79 4.91 -15.28
N GLN A 433 -10.59 5.25 -14.00
CA GLN A 433 -11.58 5.97 -13.19
C GLN A 433 -11.46 7.47 -13.41
N GLY A 434 -10.22 7.97 -13.46
CA GLY A 434 -9.93 9.41 -13.60
C GLY A 434 -10.36 10.21 -12.38
N PHE A 435 -10.80 11.45 -12.60
CA PHE A 435 -11.35 12.35 -11.58
C PHE A 435 -12.74 12.84 -11.98
N GLY A 436 -13.72 12.68 -11.10
CA GLY A 436 -15.10 13.13 -11.32
C GLY A 436 -15.71 12.57 -12.61
N ASP A 437 -16.21 13.47 -13.46
CA ASP A 437 -16.84 13.16 -14.75
C ASP A 437 -15.93 13.48 -15.96
N LEU A 438 -14.62 13.71 -15.75
CA LEU A 438 -13.70 14.21 -16.79
C LEU A 438 -13.69 13.34 -18.05
N PHE A 439 -13.67 12.01 -17.91
CA PHE A 439 -13.71 11.10 -19.07
C PHE A 439 -15.08 10.98 -19.73
N LYS A 440 -16.17 11.26 -19.01
CA LYS A 440 -17.52 11.30 -19.58
C LYS A 440 -17.73 12.59 -20.37
N HIS A 441 -17.13 13.69 -19.91
CA HIS A 441 -17.27 15.02 -20.48
C HIS A 441 -15.90 15.63 -20.77
N THR A 442 -15.24 15.10 -21.79
CA THR A 442 -13.86 15.48 -22.18
C THR A 442 -13.77 16.91 -22.71
N LYS A 443 -14.80 17.35 -23.46
CA LYS A 443 -14.90 18.69 -24.06
C LYS A 443 -13.65 19.02 -24.89
N SER A 444 -12.86 20.05 -24.53
CA SER A 444 -11.68 20.45 -25.30
C SER A 444 -10.41 19.64 -24.99
N ILE A 445 -10.45 18.76 -23.99
CA ILE A 445 -9.29 17.98 -23.55
C ILE A 445 -9.26 16.62 -24.23
N THR A 446 -8.11 16.29 -24.84
CA THR A 446 -7.81 14.95 -25.34
C THR A 446 -6.93 14.23 -24.32
N TYR A 447 -7.48 13.19 -23.71
CA TYR A 447 -6.78 12.34 -22.73
C TYR A 447 -5.94 11.28 -23.44
N GLN A 448 -4.64 11.25 -23.16
CA GLN A 448 -3.67 10.36 -23.77
C GLN A 448 -2.98 9.52 -22.69
N VAL A 449 -3.25 8.21 -22.72
CA VAL A 449 -2.63 7.26 -21.80
C VAL A 449 -1.14 7.12 -22.13
N LEU A 450 -0.31 7.33 -21.11
CA LEU A 450 1.13 7.17 -21.18
C LEU A 450 1.55 5.72 -20.91
N ARG A 451 2.67 5.33 -21.50
CA ARG A 451 3.34 4.06 -21.20
C ARG A 451 4.59 4.32 -20.36
N PRO A 452 4.88 3.49 -19.34
CA PRO A 452 6.12 3.58 -18.57
C PRO A 452 7.34 3.68 -19.48
N PHE A 453 8.26 4.58 -19.12
CA PHE A 453 9.58 4.76 -19.77
C PHE A 453 9.54 5.10 -21.27
N THR A 454 8.37 5.39 -21.83
CA THR A 454 8.19 5.73 -23.25
C THR A 454 8.22 7.24 -23.41
N PRO A 455 9.26 7.83 -24.03
CA PRO A 455 9.41 9.28 -24.11
C PRO A 455 8.35 9.93 -25.00
N ILE A 456 7.83 11.07 -24.55
CA ILE A 456 6.93 11.95 -25.31
C ILE A 456 7.65 13.26 -25.59
N ALA A 457 7.90 13.53 -26.87
CA ALA A 457 8.50 14.79 -27.30
C ALA A 457 7.43 15.84 -27.57
N ILE A 458 7.58 17.02 -26.96
CA ILE A 458 6.82 18.24 -27.24
C ILE A 458 7.85 19.32 -27.56
N ASP A 459 7.99 19.64 -28.85
CA ASP A 459 8.98 20.60 -29.35
C ASP A 459 10.41 20.21 -28.89
N SER A 460 11.12 21.07 -28.15
CA SER A 460 12.48 20.79 -27.63
C SER A 460 12.48 20.09 -26.25
N TYR A 461 11.32 19.69 -25.74
CA TYR A 461 11.14 19.05 -24.44
C TYR A 461 10.78 17.58 -24.60
N THR A 462 11.38 16.71 -23.79
CA THR A 462 11.04 15.28 -23.78
C THR A 462 10.65 14.85 -22.37
N PHE A 463 9.44 14.31 -22.24
CA PHE A 463 8.89 13.81 -20.99
C PHE A 463 8.89 12.29 -21.00
N THR A 464 9.64 11.68 -20.11
CA THR A 464 9.65 10.22 -19.94
C THR A 464 8.88 9.86 -18.66
N PRO A 465 7.74 9.14 -18.75
CA PRO A 465 6.95 8.76 -17.58
C PRO A 465 7.70 7.74 -16.71
N ILE A 466 7.76 8.00 -15.41
CA ILE A 466 8.44 7.19 -14.42
C ILE A 466 7.40 6.63 -13.43
N PRO A 467 7.13 5.32 -13.40
CA PRO A 467 6.26 4.70 -12.39
C PRO A 467 6.63 5.10 -10.96
N LEU A 468 5.64 5.47 -10.16
CA LEU A 468 5.79 5.78 -8.74
C LEU A 468 4.87 4.90 -7.88
N LEU A 469 5.28 4.64 -6.63
CA LEU A 469 4.43 3.96 -5.65
C LEU A 469 3.49 4.97 -5.00
N HIS A 470 2.20 4.88 -5.29
CA HIS A 470 1.15 5.72 -4.70
C HIS A 470 -0.20 4.99 -4.70
N SER A 471 -1.23 5.56 -4.06
CA SER A 471 -2.56 4.92 -3.98
C SER A 471 -3.34 4.87 -5.30
N LYS A 472 -2.95 5.69 -6.29
CA LYS A 472 -3.46 5.66 -7.66
C LYS A 472 -2.34 5.29 -8.65
N PRO A 473 -2.65 4.81 -9.86
CA PRO A 473 -1.68 4.76 -10.95
C PRO A 473 -1.03 6.14 -11.11
N THR A 474 0.28 6.21 -10.86
CA THR A 474 1.00 7.48 -10.73
C THR A 474 2.30 7.44 -11.50
N PHE A 475 2.56 8.51 -12.24
CA PHE A 475 3.83 8.76 -12.90
C PHE A 475 4.48 10.03 -12.34
N GLY A 476 5.77 9.93 -12.05
CA GLY A 476 6.69 11.06 -12.13
C GLY A 476 7.17 11.24 -13.56
N TYR A 477 8.05 12.21 -13.78
CA TYR A 477 8.59 12.51 -15.09
C TYR A 477 10.09 12.76 -15.03
N PHE A 478 10.84 12.08 -15.89
CA PHE A 478 12.17 12.52 -16.28
C PHE A 478 12.03 13.44 -17.50
N ILE A 479 12.35 14.71 -17.31
CA ILE A 479 12.11 15.79 -18.26
C ILE A 479 13.46 16.25 -18.79
N GLN A 480 13.68 16.07 -20.08
CA GLN A 480 14.83 16.61 -20.78
C GLN A 480 14.42 17.92 -21.43
N THR A 481 15.19 18.96 -21.18
CA THR A 481 14.96 20.30 -21.70
C THR A 481 16.22 20.80 -22.40
N PRO A 482 16.17 21.93 -23.13
CA PRO A 482 17.37 22.48 -23.78
C PRO A 482 18.52 22.80 -22.81
N SER A 483 18.23 23.07 -21.54
CA SER A 483 19.22 23.55 -20.57
C SER A 483 19.49 22.61 -19.40
N GLU A 484 18.55 21.72 -19.06
CA GLU A 484 18.64 20.89 -17.86
C GLU A 484 17.78 19.61 -17.95
N ASN A 485 18.25 18.56 -17.28
CA ASN A 485 17.53 17.31 -17.07
C ASN A 485 16.91 17.31 -15.66
N ILE A 486 15.59 17.23 -15.60
CA ILE A 486 14.82 17.34 -14.36
C ILE A 486 14.17 15.99 -14.05
N ALA A 487 14.28 15.51 -12.81
CA ALA A 487 13.43 14.45 -12.28
C ALA A 487 12.32 15.09 -11.42
N TYR A 488 11.06 14.95 -11.82
CA TYR A 488 9.89 15.43 -11.11
C TYR A 488 9.11 14.23 -10.55
N LEU A 489 9.25 13.97 -9.25
CA LEU A 489 8.87 12.72 -8.60
C LEU A 489 7.86 12.98 -7.48
N THR A 490 6.62 13.28 -7.85
CA THR A 490 5.49 13.46 -6.94
C THR A 490 4.22 12.91 -7.58
N ASP A 491 3.27 12.39 -6.83
CA ASP A 491 3.39 12.00 -5.43
C ASP A 491 3.92 10.58 -5.32
N CYS A 492 4.65 10.28 -4.25
CA CYS A 492 5.12 8.92 -4.06
C CYS A 492 5.46 8.58 -2.60
N ALA A 493 5.23 7.32 -2.26
CA ALA A 493 5.78 6.63 -1.09
C ALA A 493 7.17 6.01 -1.36
N GLY A 494 7.65 6.12 -2.59
CA GLY A 494 8.89 5.52 -3.09
C GLY A 494 8.83 5.20 -4.57
N LEU A 495 9.93 4.68 -5.10
CA LEU A 495 10.08 4.29 -6.49
C LEU A 495 10.09 2.76 -6.61
N PRO A 496 9.40 2.16 -7.60
CA PRO A 496 9.69 0.79 -8.01
C PRO A 496 11.15 0.64 -8.41
N GLN A 497 11.72 -0.56 -8.22
CA GLN A 497 13.13 -0.85 -8.51
C GLN A 497 13.53 -0.46 -9.95
N GLU A 498 12.71 -0.81 -10.94
CA GLU A 498 12.93 -0.44 -12.35
C GLU A 498 12.99 1.07 -12.59
N SER A 499 12.25 1.85 -11.81
CA SER A 499 12.22 3.32 -11.93
C SER A 499 13.47 3.95 -11.32
N LEU A 500 13.93 3.40 -10.19
CA LEU A 500 15.20 3.79 -9.58
C LEU A 500 16.37 3.48 -10.53
N GLU A 501 16.43 2.25 -11.05
CA GLU A 501 17.47 1.82 -11.99
C GLU A 501 17.48 2.65 -13.28
N PHE A 502 16.30 2.96 -13.83
CA PHE A 502 16.18 3.81 -15.01
C PHE A 502 16.76 5.21 -14.76
N LEU A 503 16.42 5.83 -13.62
CA LEU A 503 16.87 7.18 -13.27
C LEU A 503 18.36 7.22 -12.92
N GLN A 504 18.91 6.18 -12.29
CA GLN A 504 20.34 6.07 -11.98
C GLN A 504 21.22 6.04 -13.25
N GLN A 505 20.65 5.65 -14.39
CA GLN A 505 21.34 5.70 -15.69
C GLN A 505 21.27 7.08 -16.35
N LYS A 506 20.61 8.07 -15.73
CA LYS A 506 20.46 9.43 -16.27
C LYS A 506 21.38 10.40 -15.55
N SER A 507 21.81 11.44 -16.27
CA SER A 507 22.39 12.62 -15.64
C SER A 507 21.25 13.54 -15.24
N ILE A 508 21.02 13.68 -13.93
CA ILE A 508 19.96 14.53 -13.37
C ILE A 508 20.59 15.83 -12.85
N ASP A 509 20.19 16.95 -13.43
CA ASP A 509 20.63 18.27 -12.97
C ASP A 509 19.83 18.69 -11.73
N ILE A 510 18.52 18.47 -11.75
CA ILE A 510 17.63 18.85 -10.66
C ILE A 510 16.63 17.73 -10.37
N CYS A 511 16.52 17.33 -9.11
CA CYS A 511 15.47 16.43 -8.63
C CYS A 511 14.48 17.18 -7.73
N TYR A 512 13.21 17.20 -8.12
CA TYR A 512 12.09 17.56 -7.26
C TYR A 512 11.41 16.28 -6.81
N ILE A 513 11.28 16.07 -5.51
CA ILE A 513 10.72 14.83 -4.96
C ILE A 513 9.76 15.11 -3.82
N ASP A 514 8.68 14.33 -3.78
CA ASP A 514 7.73 14.30 -2.67
C ASP A 514 8.45 14.15 -1.32
N ALA A 515 8.07 14.98 -0.37
CA ALA A 515 8.36 14.81 1.04
C ALA A 515 7.20 15.34 1.90
N GLY A 516 5.99 14.87 1.60
CA GLY A 516 4.73 15.32 2.19
C GLY A 516 4.27 14.59 3.45
N ALA A 517 4.99 13.56 3.91
CA ALA A 517 4.63 12.84 5.12
C ALA A 517 5.38 13.36 6.35
N PHE A 518 4.63 13.76 7.39
CA PHE A 518 5.18 14.12 8.68
C PHE A 518 5.61 12.87 9.45
N VAL A 519 6.74 12.97 10.16
CA VAL A 519 7.24 11.94 11.06
C VAL A 519 7.23 12.49 12.47
N ASP A 520 6.46 11.86 13.36
CA ASP A 520 6.39 12.27 14.75
C ASP A 520 7.66 11.92 15.54
N SER A 521 7.73 12.36 16.80
CA SER A 521 8.87 12.09 17.68
C SER A 521 9.12 10.61 17.98
N ASN A 522 8.15 9.74 17.71
CA ASN A 522 8.27 8.29 17.89
C ASN A 522 8.68 7.59 16.58
N GLY A 523 8.98 8.35 15.52
CA GLY A 523 9.32 7.81 14.21
C GLY A 523 8.12 7.32 13.41
N LYS A 524 6.89 7.63 13.85
CA LYS A 524 5.68 7.22 13.12
C LYS A 524 5.38 8.24 12.02
N LYS A 525 5.26 7.73 10.80
CA LYS A 525 4.83 8.48 9.62
C LYS A 525 3.30 8.62 9.60
N ASP A 526 2.79 9.80 9.25
CA ASP A 526 1.35 10.10 9.19
C ASP A 526 0.66 9.61 7.90
N SER A 527 1.43 9.40 6.82
CA SER A 527 0.94 8.88 5.55
C SER A 527 1.84 7.78 4.98
N SER A 528 1.26 6.64 4.61
CA SER A 528 1.97 5.58 3.88
C SER A 528 2.11 5.87 2.38
N ASN A 529 1.44 6.90 1.87
CA ASN A 529 1.37 7.22 0.44
C ASN A 529 2.37 8.30 0.02
N HIS A 530 3.01 8.97 0.99
CA HIS A 530 4.01 9.99 0.74
C HIS A 530 5.33 9.64 1.44
N LEU A 531 6.42 10.15 0.89
CA LEU A 531 7.74 10.08 1.52
C LEU A 531 7.82 11.10 2.67
N SER A 532 8.55 10.74 3.72
CA SER A 532 9.11 11.72 4.64
C SER A 532 10.36 12.36 4.03
N HIS A 533 10.81 13.49 4.59
CA HIS A 533 12.05 14.13 4.15
C HIS A 533 13.29 13.23 4.33
N TYR A 534 13.27 12.30 5.28
CA TYR A 534 14.33 11.30 5.45
C TYR A 534 14.35 10.27 4.32
N GLU A 535 13.19 9.71 3.97
CA GLU A 535 13.09 8.72 2.88
C GLU A 535 13.40 9.36 1.52
N ALA A 536 12.91 10.60 1.30
CA ALA A 536 13.25 11.38 0.12
C ALA A 536 14.76 11.63 0.01
N ALA A 537 15.44 11.93 1.13
CA ALA A 537 16.89 12.12 1.15
C ALA A 537 17.66 10.86 0.75
N GLU A 538 17.20 9.66 1.13
CA GLU A 538 17.83 8.40 0.70
C GLU A 538 17.69 8.17 -0.81
N ILE A 539 16.51 8.46 -1.38
CA ILE A 539 16.30 8.39 -2.83
C ILE A 539 17.18 9.41 -3.55
N ILE A 540 17.24 10.66 -3.06
CA ILE A 540 18.11 11.69 -3.63
C ILE A 540 19.58 11.24 -3.62
N LYS A 541 20.07 10.66 -2.51
CA LYS A 541 21.43 10.12 -2.43
C LYS A 541 21.68 9.02 -3.45
N ALA A 542 20.70 8.11 -3.63
CA ALA A 542 20.80 7.02 -4.59
C ALA A 542 20.79 7.49 -6.05
N LEU A 543 20.11 8.61 -6.34
CA LEU A 543 20.05 9.23 -7.67
C LEU A 543 21.21 10.21 -7.94
N ALA A 544 21.83 10.74 -6.89
CA ALA A 544 22.95 11.70 -6.95
C ALA A 544 22.77 12.86 -7.95
N PRO A 545 21.64 13.60 -7.92
CA PRO A 545 21.44 14.75 -8.81
C PRO A 545 22.38 15.90 -8.44
N LYS A 546 22.66 16.82 -9.37
CA LYS A 546 23.49 18.01 -9.07
C LYS A 546 22.83 18.90 -8.01
N GLN A 547 21.50 19.00 -8.04
CA GLN A 547 20.69 19.71 -7.06
C GLN A 547 19.40 18.94 -6.77
N ALA A 548 18.87 19.08 -5.56
CA ALA A 548 17.57 18.51 -5.21
C ALA A 548 16.73 19.49 -4.38
N ARG A 549 15.41 19.35 -4.50
CA ARG A 549 14.40 20.09 -3.75
C ARG A 549 13.28 19.17 -3.32
N LEU A 550 12.80 19.40 -2.11
CA LEU A 550 11.63 18.72 -1.57
C LEU A 550 10.35 19.49 -1.95
N ILE A 551 9.27 18.78 -2.25
CA ILE A 551 7.96 19.34 -2.61
C ILE A 551 6.85 18.59 -1.87
N HIS A 552 5.61 19.01 -2.09
CA HIS A 552 4.40 18.45 -1.46
C HIS A 552 4.38 18.63 0.07
N ILE A 553 4.92 19.74 0.58
CA ILE A 553 5.03 20.02 2.03
C ILE A 553 3.67 20.31 2.67
N SER A 554 3.42 19.81 3.88
CA SER A 554 2.24 20.20 4.69
C SER A 554 2.57 21.34 5.66
N HIS A 555 1.56 22.07 6.12
CA HIS A 555 1.75 23.11 7.15
C HIS A 555 2.32 22.54 8.47
N THR A 556 2.03 21.28 8.79
CA THR A 556 2.56 20.57 9.97
C THR A 556 4.05 20.34 9.84
N ILE A 557 4.49 19.87 8.66
CA ILE A 557 5.91 19.70 8.36
C ILE A 557 6.62 21.05 8.43
N LEU A 558 6.09 22.08 7.76
CA LEU A 558 6.68 23.41 7.75
C LEU A 558 6.83 24.00 9.16
N GLU A 559 5.81 23.84 10.01
CA GLU A 559 5.88 24.26 11.42
C GLU A 559 6.95 23.48 12.19
N SER A 560 7.03 22.17 11.99
CA SER A 560 7.97 21.31 12.71
C SER A 560 9.43 21.50 12.30
N LEU A 561 9.67 21.89 11.05
CA LEU A 561 11.02 22.01 10.47
C LEU A 561 11.57 23.44 10.48
N ARG A 562 10.84 24.41 11.05
CA ARG A 562 11.17 25.84 10.97
C ARG A 562 12.61 26.18 11.42
N ASP A 563 13.13 25.42 12.38
CA ASP A 563 14.48 25.60 12.94
C ASP A 563 15.40 24.39 12.72
N ILE A 564 15.01 23.45 11.84
CA ILE A 564 15.77 22.22 11.58
C ILE A 564 16.50 22.36 10.25
N PRO A 565 17.85 22.29 10.24
CA PRO A 565 18.60 22.31 8.99
C PRO A 565 18.33 21.02 8.23
N LEU A 566 17.79 21.15 7.02
CA LEU A 566 17.52 20.03 6.14
C LEU A 566 18.66 19.83 5.15
N PRO A 567 19.02 18.58 4.82
CA PRO A 567 20.02 18.29 3.79
C PRO A 567 19.58 18.79 2.41
N PHE A 568 18.25 18.86 2.17
CA PHE A 568 17.65 19.37 0.95
C PHE A 568 16.51 20.32 1.30
N PRO A 569 16.48 21.54 0.73
CA PRO A 569 15.45 22.51 1.05
C PRO A 569 14.14 22.23 0.30
N TYR A 570 13.03 22.64 0.90
CA TYR A 570 11.72 22.66 0.23
C TYR A 570 11.59 23.85 -0.74
N VAL A 571 10.78 23.67 -1.78
CA VAL A 571 10.24 24.78 -2.60
C VAL A 571 9.12 25.44 -1.78
N LEU A 572 9.21 26.74 -1.45
CA LEU A 572 8.28 27.44 -0.52
C LEU A 572 7.80 28.82 -1.00
#